data_AF-A0A815MHD0-F1
#
_entry.id   AF-A0A815MHD0-F1
#
_cell.length_a   1.000
_cell.length_b   1.000
_cell.length_c   1.000
_cell.angle_alpha   90.00
_cell.angle_beta   90.00
_cell.angle_gamma   90.00
#
_symmetry.space_group_name_H-M   'P 1'
#
loop_
_entity.id
_entity.type
_entity.pdbx_description
1 polymer ?
#
loop_
_entity_poly.entity_id
_entity_poly.type
_entity_poly.pdbx_seq_one_letter_code
_entity_poly.pdbx_strand_id
1 'polypeptide(L)'
;MNNVTLALRNELNMSEKSSTSGSNSGESEEKVESNQKLKKKKRMHWIKKNFAAPAADSVDNMPSPPIRDELQPIDYFYFILGKQSTTLLTNQSNLYSVQKNPKKPVRISETEMEYFIGILLVTGIYSFPEQRYF
;
A
#
# COMPACT_ATOMS: atom_id res chain seq x y z
N MET A 1 -10.38 -17.94 -24.47
CA MET A 1 -10.61 -17.67 -23.02
C MET A 1 -10.71 -19.02 -22.33
N ASN A 2 -9.81 -19.36 -21.40
CA ASN A 2 -9.96 -20.41 -20.35
C ASN A 2 -8.62 -20.91 -19.74
N ASN A 3 -7.55 -20.10 -19.73
CA ASN A 3 -6.31 -20.47 -19.03
C ASN A 3 -6.30 -20.02 -17.56
N VAL A 4 -7.18 -19.07 -17.20
CA VAL A 4 -7.27 -18.50 -15.84
C VAL A 4 -8.03 -19.44 -14.89
N THR A 5 -9.04 -20.16 -15.40
CA THR A 5 -9.85 -21.11 -14.62
C THR A 5 -9.10 -22.39 -14.25
N LEU A 6 -8.12 -22.81 -15.05
CA LEU A 6 -7.27 -23.96 -14.74
C LEU A 6 -6.28 -23.68 -13.60
N ALA A 7 -5.74 -22.47 -13.52
CA ALA A 7 -4.82 -22.08 -12.45
C ALA A 7 -5.53 -22.02 -11.08
N LEU A 8 -6.75 -21.48 -11.03
CA LEU A 8 -7.56 -21.41 -9.81
C LEU A 8 -7.98 -22.78 -9.25
N ARG A 9 -8.21 -23.77 -10.13
CA ARG A 9 -8.59 -25.13 -9.71
C ARG A 9 -7.42 -25.90 -9.09
N ASN A 10 -6.19 -25.66 -9.54
CA ASN A 10 -5.01 -26.34 -9.00
C ASN A 10 -4.56 -25.76 -7.65
N GLU A 11 -4.75 -24.46 -7.42
CA GLU A 11 -4.44 -23.81 -6.13
C GLU A 11 -5.35 -24.29 -4.99
N LEU A 12 -6.66 -24.49 -5.26
CA LEU A 12 -7.62 -24.96 -4.26
C LEU A 12 -7.42 -26.43 -3.86
N ASN A 13 -6.81 -27.24 -4.73
CA ASN A 13 -6.61 -28.67 -4.49
C ASN A 13 -5.31 -28.96 -3.70
N MET A 14 -4.48 -27.94 -3.45
CA MET A 14 -3.22 -28.06 -2.70
C MET A 14 -3.36 -27.74 -1.20
N SER A 15 -4.49 -27.18 -0.75
CA SER A 15 -4.69 -26.80 0.67
C SER A 15 -5.39 -27.84 1.54
N GLU A 16 -5.91 -28.94 0.98
CA GLU A 16 -6.72 -29.91 1.75
C GLU A 16 -5.99 -31.20 2.16
N LYS A 17 -4.68 -31.35 1.90
CA LYS A 17 -3.99 -32.66 2.09
C LYS A 17 -2.76 -32.71 3.01
N SER A 18 -2.51 -31.72 3.86
CA SER A 18 -1.37 -31.78 4.80
C SER A 18 -1.79 -31.68 6.27
N SER A 19 -2.48 -32.70 6.76
CA SER A 19 -2.42 -33.10 8.17
C SER A 19 -2.70 -34.59 8.29
N THR A 20 -1.66 -35.42 8.32
CA THR A 20 -1.48 -36.60 9.19
C THR A 20 -0.18 -37.33 8.83
N SER A 21 0.59 -37.62 9.86
CA SER A 21 1.89 -38.32 9.91
C SER A 21 1.86 -39.78 9.46
N GLY A 22 2.98 -40.30 8.94
CA GLY A 22 3.30 -41.73 9.06
C GLY A 22 4.21 -42.34 7.99
N SER A 23 5.47 -42.57 8.37
CA SER A 23 6.34 -43.72 8.06
C SER A 23 6.64 -44.17 6.61
N ASN A 24 7.92 -43.95 6.25
CA ASN A 24 8.97 -44.96 6.01
C ASN A 24 9.21 -45.54 4.59
N SER A 25 10.53 -45.59 4.29
CA SER A 25 11.31 -46.46 3.39
C SER A 25 11.11 -46.41 1.87
N GLY A 26 12.22 -46.16 1.15
CA GLY A 26 12.32 -46.39 -0.30
C GLY A 26 13.45 -45.63 -0.99
N GLU A 27 14.65 -46.16 -0.86
CA GLU A 27 15.92 -45.87 -1.53
C GLU A 27 15.86 -45.34 -2.98
N SER A 28 16.58 -44.24 -3.27
CA SER A 28 17.47 -43.99 -4.44
C SER A 28 17.63 -42.49 -4.73
N GLU A 29 18.54 -41.80 -4.02
CA GLU A 29 18.97 -40.45 -4.41
C GLU A 29 20.21 -40.53 -5.30
N GLU A 30 19.94 -40.45 -6.61
CA GLU A 30 20.94 -40.17 -7.62
C GLU A 30 21.48 -38.75 -7.43
N LYS A 31 22.78 -38.64 -7.14
CA LYS A 31 23.54 -37.40 -7.03
C LYS A 31 23.51 -36.66 -8.37
N VAL A 32 22.77 -35.55 -8.45
CA VAL A 32 22.97 -34.57 -9.53
C VAL A 32 23.28 -33.21 -8.92
N GLU A 33 24.58 -32.97 -8.85
CA GLU A 33 25.23 -31.75 -8.41
C GLU A 33 24.98 -30.63 -9.44
N SER A 34 23.87 -29.91 -9.30
CA SER A 34 23.64 -28.69 -10.09
C SER A 34 24.27 -27.49 -9.37
N ASN A 35 25.48 -27.18 -9.81
CA ASN A 35 26.33 -26.11 -9.30
C ASN A 35 25.79 -24.73 -9.73
N GLN A 36 24.67 -24.29 -9.15
CA GLN A 36 24.14 -22.95 -9.38
C GLN A 36 24.71 -21.96 -8.36
N LYS A 37 25.65 -21.11 -8.80
CA LYS A 37 26.16 -19.99 -8.01
C LYS A 37 25.01 -19.03 -7.69
N LEU A 38 24.46 -19.15 -6.48
CA LEU A 38 23.46 -18.24 -5.92
C LEU A 38 24.03 -16.80 -5.93
N LYS A 39 23.44 -15.92 -6.74
CA LYS A 39 23.80 -14.49 -6.74
C LYS A 39 23.49 -13.93 -5.34
N LYS A 40 24.53 -13.48 -4.63
CA LYS A 40 24.39 -12.89 -3.30
C LYS A 40 23.46 -11.66 -3.39
N LYS A 41 22.37 -11.67 -2.62
CA LYS A 41 21.43 -10.55 -2.54
C LYS A 41 22.19 -9.30 -2.05
N LYS A 42 22.10 -8.20 -2.80
CA LYS A 42 22.67 -6.91 -2.37
C LYS A 42 21.98 -6.49 -1.07
N ARG A 43 22.76 -6.30 -0.01
CA ARG A 43 22.24 -5.82 1.27
C ARG A 43 21.87 -4.34 1.12
N MET A 44 20.58 -4.03 1.25
CA MET A 44 20.08 -2.66 1.25
C MET A 44 20.39 -2.03 2.61
N HIS A 45 21.09 -0.90 2.61
CA HIS A 45 21.39 -0.14 3.81
C HIS A 45 20.67 1.20 3.72
N TRP A 46 19.93 1.55 4.76
CA TRP A 46 19.27 2.85 4.85
C TRP A 46 20.33 3.94 5.05
N ILE A 47 20.40 4.88 4.12
CA ILE A 47 21.30 6.02 4.21
C ILE A 47 20.57 7.12 4.99
N LYS A 48 21.15 7.56 6.11
CA LYS A 48 20.66 8.70 6.87
C LYS A 48 21.11 10.00 6.18
N LYS A 49 20.38 10.43 5.17
CA LYS A 49 20.56 11.72 4.51
C LYS A 49 19.28 12.53 4.66
N ASN A 50 19.41 13.82 4.95
CA ASN A 50 18.27 14.74 4.93
C ASN A 50 17.73 14.81 3.50
N PHE A 51 16.41 14.70 3.36
CA PHE A 51 15.75 14.89 2.08
C PHE A 51 15.96 16.34 1.65
N ALA A 52 16.73 16.55 0.58
CA ALA A 52 16.78 17.84 -0.09
C ALA A 52 15.63 17.84 -1.10
N ALA A 53 14.60 18.65 -0.84
CA ALA A 53 13.51 18.81 -1.79
C ALA A 53 14.10 19.30 -3.13
N PRO A 54 13.80 18.63 -4.25
CA PRO A 54 14.21 19.14 -5.56
C PRO A 54 13.64 20.55 -5.72
N ALA A 55 14.42 21.46 -6.30
CA ALA A 55 13.92 22.77 -6.64
C ALA A 55 12.69 22.60 -7.54
N ALA A 56 11.64 23.37 -7.28
CA ALA A 56 10.40 23.36 -8.06
C ALA A 56 10.62 24.07 -9.41
N ASP A 57 11.63 23.63 -10.15
CA ASP A 57 12.01 24.13 -11.47
C ASP A 57 11.09 23.46 -12.51
N SER A 58 9.79 23.55 -12.30
CA SER A 58 8.79 23.12 -13.29
C SER A 58 8.73 24.16 -14.41
N VAL A 59 9.78 24.18 -15.22
CA VAL A 59 9.83 24.91 -16.49
C VAL A 59 9.91 23.82 -17.55
N ASP A 60 8.73 23.38 -18.03
CA ASP A 60 8.50 23.02 -19.43
C ASP A 60 7.11 22.40 -19.58
N ASN A 61 6.20 23.17 -20.20
CA ASN A 61 5.01 22.73 -20.92
C ASN A 61 4.23 21.57 -20.28
N MET A 62 3.75 21.75 -19.04
CA MET A 62 2.63 20.94 -18.60
C MET A 62 1.45 21.21 -19.54
N PRO A 63 0.83 20.18 -20.14
CA PRO A 63 -0.37 20.39 -20.92
C PRO A 63 -1.39 21.10 -20.03
N SER A 64 -2.09 22.10 -20.58
CA SER A 64 -3.20 22.70 -19.87
C SER A 64 -4.07 21.57 -19.34
N PRO A 65 -4.45 21.58 -18.05
CA PRO A 65 -5.36 20.57 -17.54
C PRO A 65 -6.56 20.51 -18.48
N PRO A 66 -7.18 19.32 -18.68
CA PRO A 66 -8.44 19.24 -19.38
C PRO A 66 -9.47 20.00 -18.54
N ILE A 67 -9.54 21.31 -18.74
CA ILE A 67 -10.52 22.20 -18.14
C ILE A 67 -11.82 21.83 -18.83
N ARG A 68 -12.54 20.91 -18.21
CA ARG A 68 -13.96 20.78 -18.45
C ARG A 68 -14.57 21.83 -17.53
N ASP A 69 -15.23 22.83 -18.09
CA ASP A 69 -15.80 23.95 -17.32
C ASP A 69 -16.78 23.50 -16.21
N GLU A 70 -17.22 22.23 -16.26
CA GLU A 70 -18.12 21.61 -15.31
C GLU A 70 -17.44 20.98 -14.08
N LEU A 71 -16.11 20.77 -14.09
CA LEU A 71 -15.41 20.04 -13.01
C LEU A 71 -14.79 20.98 -11.98
N GLN A 72 -15.07 20.70 -10.71
CA GLN A 72 -14.43 21.36 -9.58
C GLN A 72 -13.09 20.68 -9.27
N PRO A 73 -12.11 21.39 -8.66
CA PRO A 73 -10.83 20.80 -8.25
C PRO A 73 -10.96 19.51 -7.41
N ILE A 74 -11.99 19.44 -6.57
CA ILE A 74 -12.27 18.26 -5.73
C ILE A 74 -12.69 17.03 -6.55
N ASP A 75 -13.27 17.21 -7.73
CA ASP A 75 -13.69 16.10 -8.59
C ASP A 75 -12.49 15.33 -9.12
N TYR A 76 -11.39 16.03 -9.41
CA TYR A 76 -10.13 15.40 -9.80
C TYR A 76 -9.55 14.54 -8.68
N PHE A 77 -9.67 14.98 -7.43
CA PHE A 77 -9.27 14.19 -6.28
C PHE A 77 -10.11 12.90 -6.17
N TYR A 78 -11.43 13.02 -6.35
CA TYR A 78 -12.31 11.85 -6.32
C TYR A 78 -12.11 10.90 -7.50
N PHE A 79 -11.55 11.32 -8.64
CA PHE A 79 -11.16 10.37 -9.69
C PHE A 79 -9.99 9.47 -9.29
N ILE A 80 -9.06 9.98 -8.47
CA ILE A 80 -7.87 9.24 -8.07
C ILE A 80 -8.18 8.27 -6.93
N LEU A 81 -8.84 8.78 -5.88
CA LEU A 81 -9.09 8.01 -4.65
C LEU A 81 -10.48 7.35 -4.65
N GLY A 82 -11.44 7.84 -5.45
CA GLY A 82 -12.82 7.37 -5.45
C GLY A 82 -13.59 7.90 -4.23
N LYS A 83 -14.83 8.35 -4.42
CA LYS A 83 -15.66 8.89 -3.33
C LYS A 83 -15.92 7.88 -2.19
N GLN A 84 -15.94 6.59 -2.51
CA GLN A 84 -16.16 5.51 -1.54
C GLN A 84 -14.94 5.23 -0.64
N SER A 85 -13.76 5.73 -1.01
CA SER A 85 -12.55 5.53 -0.21
C SER A 85 -12.63 6.24 1.15
N THR A 86 -13.20 7.44 1.19
CA THR A 86 -13.41 8.18 2.44
C THR A 86 -14.26 7.38 3.43
N THR A 87 -15.36 6.79 2.95
CA THR A 87 -16.23 5.93 3.76
C THR A 87 -15.49 4.70 4.26
N LEU A 88 -14.73 4.03 3.39
CA LEU A 88 -13.95 2.85 3.78
C LEU A 88 -12.89 3.19 4.83
N LEU A 89 -12.13 4.26 4.63
CA LEU A 89 -11.11 4.75 5.57
C LEU A 89 -11.73 5.09 6.92
N THR A 90 -12.88 5.76 6.93
CA THR A 90 -13.61 6.12 8.15
C THR A 90 -14.02 4.87 8.92
N ASN A 91 -14.65 3.91 8.25
CA ASN A 91 -15.11 2.66 8.86
C ASN A 91 -13.94 1.84 9.42
N GLN A 92 -12.86 1.68 8.66
CA GLN A 92 -11.69 0.92 9.11
C GLN A 92 -10.95 1.62 10.26
N SER A 93 -10.87 2.95 10.23
CA SER A 93 -10.23 3.72 11.32
C SER A 93 -11.00 3.60 12.62
N ASN A 94 -12.33 3.67 12.55
CA ASN A 94 -13.21 3.47 13.71
C ASN A 94 -13.12 2.04 14.26
N LEU A 95 -13.14 1.04 13.37
CA LEU A 95 -12.98 -0.36 13.74
C LEU A 95 -11.64 -0.60 14.45
N TYR A 96 -10.55 -0.08 13.88
CA TYR A 96 -9.23 -0.18 14.47
C TYR A 96 -9.15 0.49 15.85
N SER A 97 -9.84 1.62 16.03
CA SER A 97 -9.87 2.31 17.32
C SER A 97 -10.45 1.44 18.44
N VAL A 98 -11.56 0.74 18.16
CA VAL A 98 -12.18 -0.22 19.09
C VAL A 98 -11.24 -1.39 19.36
N GLN A 99 -10.61 -1.93 18.33
CA GLN A 99 -9.66 -3.05 18.44
C GLN A 99 -8.43 -2.69 19.30
N LYS A 100 -7.94 -1.45 19.16
CA LYS A 100 -6.72 -1.00 19.85
C LYS A 100 -6.96 -0.61 21.30
N ASN A 101 -8.05 0.10 21.57
CA ASN A 101 -8.42 0.46 22.94
C ASN A 101 -9.95 0.46 23.11
N PRO A 102 -10.54 -0.66 23.55
CA PRO A 102 -11.99 -0.76 23.71
C PRO A 102 -12.54 0.17 24.80
N LYS A 103 -11.69 0.67 25.72
CA LYS A 103 -12.10 1.59 26.79
C LYS A 103 -12.26 3.03 26.32
N LYS A 104 -11.65 3.39 25.19
CA LYS A 104 -11.70 4.75 24.62
C LYS A 104 -11.77 4.68 23.09
N PRO A 105 -12.89 4.19 22.53
CA PRO A 105 -13.07 4.17 21.09
C PRO A 105 -13.21 5.59 20.56
N VAL A 106 -12.52 5.88 19.48
CA VAL A 106 -12.67 7.10 18.69
C VAL A 106 -13.75 6.85 17.66
N ARG A 107 -14.66 7.80 17.52
CA ARG A 107 -15.71 7.79 16.49
C ARG A 107 -15.48 8.96 15.56
N ILE A 108 -14.86 8.65 14.43
CA ILE A 108 -14.57 9.58 13.34
C ILE A 108 -15.78 9.61 12.40
N SER A 109 -16.22 10.81 12.04
CA SER A 109 -17.18 11.07 10.98
C SER A 109 -16.50 11.15 9.61
N GLU A 110 -17.24 10.92 8.53
CA GLU A 110 -16.68 11.04 7.18
C GLU A 110 -16.14 12.44 6.91
N THR A 111 -16.82 13.48 7.40
CA THR A 111 -16.38 14.88 7.27
C THR A 111 -15.05 15.14 7.97
N GLU A 112 -14.83 14.59 9.17
CA GLU A 112 -13.54 14.70 9.87
C GLU A 112 -12.43 13.97 9.10
N MET A 113 -12.75 12.84 8.46
CA MET A 113 -11.80 12.15 7.60
C MET A 113 -11.45 12.97 6.35
N GLU A 114 -12.42 13.64 5.72
CA GLU A 114 -12.17 14.55 4.59
C GLU A 114 -11.26 15.71 5.01
N TYR A 115 -11.51 16.33 6.17
CA TYR A 115 -10.65 17.39 6.71
C TYR A 115 -9.26 16.89 7.02
N PHE A 116 -9.14 15.69 7.61
CA PHE A 116 -7.84 15.09 7.87
C PHE A 116 -7.03 14.88 6.58
N ILE A 117 -7.66 14.36 5.52
CA ILE A 117 -7.01 14.20 4.22
C ILE A 117 -6.61 15.56 3.63
N GLY A 118 -7.48 16.57 3.74
CA GLY A 118 -7.18 17.94 3.31
C GLY A 118 -5.96 18.52 4.02
N ILE A 119 -5.86 18.33 5.35
CA ILE A 119 -4.69 18.75 6.14
C ILE A 119 -3.43 18.05 5.63
N LEU A 120 -3.48 16.74 5.37
CA LEU A 120 -2.34 16.00 4.83
C LEU A 120 -1.87 16.55 3.48
N LEU A 121 -2.80 16.85 2.57
CA LEU A 121 -2.47 17.46 1.27
C LEU A 121 -1.78 18.82 1.45
N VAL A 122 -2.34 19.70 2.29
CA VAL A 122 -1.74 20.99 2.59
C VAL A 122 -0.35 20.84 3.20
N THR A 123 -0.16 19.87 4.11
CA THR A 123 1.15 19.60 4.72
C THR A 123 2.18 19.02 3.73
N GLY A 124 1.74 18.37 2.66
CA GLY A 124 2.62 17.92 1.59
C GLY A 124 3.05 19.06 0.65
N ILE A 125 2.21 20.09 0.50
CA ILE A 125 2.49 21.27 -0.33
C ILE A 125 3.37 22.26 0.43
N TYR A 126 3.02 22.54 1.69
CA TYR A 126 3.74 23.48 2.53
C TYR A 126 4.79 22.76 3.35
N SER A 127 6.06 23.11 3.15
CA SER A 127 7.13 22.70 4.04
C SER A 127 7.01 23.49 5.35
N PHE A 128 6.54 22.84 6.41
CA PHE A 128 6.56 23.45 7.74
C PHE A 128 8.03 23.57 8.19
N PRO A 129 8.46 24.75 8.69
CA PRO A 129 9.78 24.87 9.30
C PRO A 129 9.86 23.89 10.48
N GLU A 130 11.00 23.21 10.64
CA GLU A 130 11.22 22.29 11.76
C GLU A 130 10.91 23.02 13.08
N GLN A 131 9.84 22.60 13.75
CA GLN A 131 9.48 23.14 15.05
C GLN A 131 10.53 22.65 16.05
N ARG A 132 11.41 23.55 16.47
CA ARG A 132 12.37 23.29 17.53
C ARG A 132 11.62 23.28 18.86
N TYR A 133 11.30 22.09 19.35
CA TYR A 133 10.80 21.92 20.71
C TYR A 133 11.96 22.27 21.66
N PHE A 134 11.75 23.26 22.53
CA PHE A 134 12.66 23.64 23.63
C PHE A 134 12.33 22.84 24.89
#